data_AF-A0A930DX13-F1
#
_entry.id   AF-A0A930DX13-F1
#
_cell.length_a   1.000
_cell.length_b   1.000
_cell.length_c   1.000
_cell.angle_alpha   90.00
_cell.angle_beta   90.00
_cell.angle_gamma   90.00
#
_symmetry.space_group_name_H-M   'P 1'
#
loop_
_entity.id
_entity.type
_entity.pdbx_description
1 polymer ?
#
loop_
_entity_poly.entity_id
_entity_poly.type
_entity_poly.pdbx_seq_one_letter_code
_entity_poly.pdbx_strand_id
1 'polypeptide(L)' 'MAEFDYLVVGAGLFGAVFAREAKERGKKVLVIDKRNHIGGNVYSYEKNGIMVHHY' A
#
# COMPACT_ATOMS: atom_id res chain seq x y z
N MET A 1 6.51 -17.15 -17.95
CA MET A 1 5.42 -16.97 -16.96
C MET A 1 5.52 -15.56 -16.43
N ALA A 2 4.39 -14.92 -16.09
CA ALA A 2 4.43 -13.60 -15.46
C ALA A 2 5.08 -13.70 -14.06
N GLU A 3 5.89 -12.72 -13.68
CA GLU A 3 6.59 -12.69 -12.38
C GLU A 3 5.63 -12.51 -11.20
N PHE A 4 4.49 -11.84 -11.44
CA PHE A 4 3.45 -11.55 -10.48
C PHE A 4 2.09 -12.08 -10.97
N ASP A 5 1.25 -12.50 -10.01
CA ASP A 5 -0.15 -12.88 -10.27
C ASP A 5 -1.07 -11.64 -10.38
N TYR A 6 -0.75 -10.56 -9.66
CA TYR A 6 -1.54 -9.32 -9.64
C TYR A 6 -0.67 -8.07 -9.71
N LEU A 7 -1.18 -7.05 -10.39
CA LEU A 7 -0.73 -5.67 -10.31
C LEU A 7 -1.81 -4.84 -9.59
N VAL A 8 -1.45 -4.22 -8.48
CA VAL A 8 -2.32 -3.29 -7.73
C VAL A 8 -1.79 -1.88 -7.92
N VAL A 9 -2.65 -0.97 -8.39
CA VAL A 9 -2.32 0.44 -8.57
C VAL A 9 -2.99 1.25 -7.48
N GLY A 10 -2.18 1.79 -6.56
CA GLY A 10 -2.58 2.49 -5.35
C GLY A 10 -2.30 1.68 -4.08
N ALA A 11 -1.46 2.20 -3.19
CA ALA A 11 -1.13 1.68 -1.86
C ALA A 11 -2.00 2.32 -0.76
N GLY A 12 -3.22 2.73 -1.10
CA GLY A 12 -4.25 3.14 -0.15
C GLY A 12 -4.89 1.96 0.58
N LEU A 13 -5.85 2.24 1.47
CA LEU A 13 -6.51 1.23 2.31
C LEU A 13 -6.94 -0.03 1.55
N PHE A 14 -7.67 0.12 0.44
CA PHE A 14 -8.15 -1.02 -0.34
C PHE A 14 -7.01 -1.81 -0.98
N GLY A 15 -6.10 -1.14 -1.69
CA GLY A 15 -5.00 -1.81 -2.38
C GLY A 15 -4.06 -2.55 -1.41
N ALA A 16 -3.79 -1.95 -0.25
CA ALA A 16 -3.01 -2.58 0.81
C ALA A 16 -3.71 -3.83 1.38
N VAL A 17 -5.02 -3.76 1.65
CA VAL A 17 -5.79 -4.90 2.16
C VAL A 17 -5.87 -6.01 1.11
N PHE A 18 -6.19 -5.69 -0.14
CA PHE A 18 -6.22 -6.69 -1.22
C PHE A 18 -4.86 -7.37 -1.39
N ALA A 19 -3.77 -6.61 -1.41
CA ALA A 19 -2.43 -7.16 -1.55
C ALA A 19 -2.08 -8.11 -0.39
N ARG A 20 -2.47 -7.77 0.85
CA ARG A 20 -2.33 -8.64 2.02
C ARG A 20 -3.10 -9.94 1.84
N GLU A 21 -4.40 -9.85 1.56
CA GLU A 21 -5.28 -11.02 1.41
C GLU A 21 -4.83 -11.95 0.26
N ALA A 22 -4.42 -11.37 -0.87
CA ALA A 22 -3.89 -12.13 -2.00
C ALA A 22 -2.57 -12.82 -1.64
N LYS A 23 -1.68 -12.15 -0.91
CA LYS A 23 -0.42 -12.71 -0.44
C LYS A 23 -0.65 -13.89 0.51
N GLU A 24 -1.59 -13.78 1.44
CA GLU A 24 -1.99 -14.86 2.35
C GLU A 24 -2.52 -16.10 1.60
N ARG A 25 -3.09 -15.90 0.41
CA ARG A 25 -3.55 -16.97 -0.49
C ARG A 25 -2.45 -17.48 -1.44
N GLY A 26 -1.19 -17.17 -1.16
CA GLY A 26 -0.03 -17.65 -1.91
C GLY A 26 0.24 -16.93 -3.23
N LYS A 27 -0.35 -15.75 -3.45
CA LYS A 27 -0.18 -14.97 -4.69
C LYS A 27 0.97 -13.98 -4.59
N LYS A 28 1.67 -13.76 -5.70
CA LYS A 28 2.67 -12.69 -5.85
C LYS A 28 1.97 -11.44 -6.37
N VAL A 29 2.08 -10.33 -5.62
CA VAL A 29 1.43 -9.06 -5.94
C VAL A 29 2.48 -7.98 -6.08
N LEU A 30 2.48 -7.26 -7.20
CA LEU A 30 3.20 -6.01 -7.36
C LEU A 30 2.25 -4.86 -7.02
N VAL A 31 2.61 -4.05 -6.03
CA VAL A 31 1.86 -2.84 -5.66
C VAL A 31 2.66 -1.63 -6.08
N ILE A 32 2.04 -0.71 -6.82
CA ILE A 32 2.65 0.56 -7.21
C ILE A 32 1.77 1.72 -6.70
N ASP A 33 2.38 2.80 -6.23
CA ASP A 33 1.69 4.05 -5.92
C ASP A 33 2.47 5.21 -6.53
N LYS A 34 1.78 6.28 -6.91
CA LYS A 34 2.39 7.52 -7.41
C LYS A 34 2.98 8.34 -6.25
N ARG A 35 2.41 8.23 -5.05
CA ARG A 35 2.84 8.99 -3.88
C ARG A 35 4.10 8.37 -3.28
N ASN A 36 4.93 9.21 -2.66
CA ASN A 36 6.14 8.77 -1.95
C ASN A 36 5.85 8.19 -0.56
N HIS A 37 4.59 7.84 -0.28
CA HIS A 37 4.16 7.27 0.98
C HIS A 37 3.05 6.25 0.76
N ILE A 38 2.89 5.35 1.73
CA ILE A 38 1.83 4.34 1.76
C ILE A 38 0.61 4.86 2.53
N GLY A 39 -0.49 4.09 2.51
CA GLY A 39 -1.71 4.39 3.25
C GLY A 39 -2.69 5.29 2.50
N GLY A 40 -2.30 5.87 1.36
CA GLY A 40 -3.16 6.84 0.66
C GLY A 40 -3.53 7.99 1.59
N ASN A 41 -4.81 8.33 1.66
CA ASN A 41 -5.31 9.45 2.46
C ASN A 41 -5.26 9.20 3.99
N VAL A 42 -4.80 8.03 4.46
CA VAL A 42 -4.58 7.78 5.91
C VAL A 42 -3.12 7.89 6.33
N TYR A 43 -2.27 8.48 5.48
CA TYR A 43 -0.87 8.69 5.78
C TYR A 43 -0.68 9.61 7.00
N SER A 44 0.34 9.31 7.78
CA SER A 44 0.80 10.16 8.88
C SER A 44 2.31 10.13 8.91
N TYR A 45 2.92 11.23 9.32
CA TYR A 45 4.37 11.37 9.45
C TYR A 45 4.72 11.93 10.82
N GLU A 46 5.92 11.65 11.31
CA GLU A 46 6.40 12.20 12.55
C GLU A 46 6.94 13.62 12.33
N LYS A 47 6.56 14.56 13.20
CA LYS A 47 7.14 15.90 13.27
C LYS A 47 7.29 16.30 14.73
N ASN A 48 8.53 16.55 15.16
CA ASN A 48 8.87 16.94 16.53
C ASN A 48 8.32 15.98 17.61
N GLY A 49 8.42 14.66 17.38
CA GLY A 49 7.91 13.64 18.29
C GLY A 49 6.38 13.48 18.32
N ILE A 50 5.66 14.14 17.42
CA ILE A 50 4.20 14.06 17.29
C ILE A 50 3.85 13.43 15.93
N MET A 51 2.93 12.47 15.93
CA MET A 51 2.36 11.92 14.70
C MET A 51 1.35 12.92 14.12
N VAL A 52 1.65 13.42 12.91
CA VAL A 52 0.81 14.35 12.18
C VAL A 52 0.13 13.61 11.03
N HIS A 53 -1.20 13.62 11.03
CA HIS A 53 -1.98 13.11 9.91
C HIS A 53 -1.86 14.03 8.70
N HIS A 54 -1.57 13.46 7.53
CA HIS A 54 -1.50 14.16 6.26
C HIS A 54 -2.60 13.66 5.34
N TYR A 55 -3.61 14.50 5.14
CA TYR A 55 -4.69 14.24 4.18
C TYR A 55 -4.21 14.41 2.73
#